data_AF-A0A1J3G4E9-F1
#
_entry.id   AF-A0A1J3G4E9-F1
#
_cell.length_a   1.000
_cell.length_b   1.000
_cell.length_c   1.000
_cell.angle_alpha   90.00
_cell.angle_beta   90.00
_cell.angle_gamma   90.00
#
_symmetry.space_group_name_H-M   'P 1'
#
loop_
_entity.id
_entity.type
_entity.pdbx_description
1 polymer ?
#
loop_
_entity_poly.entity_id
_entity_poly.type
_entity_poly.pdbx_seq_one_letter_code
_entity_poly.pdbx_strand_id
1 'polypeptide(L)' 'MDIKSYQNQAEDLVRDYLLADQFLPYTSVLAGIFLCKMVYDLTELFSSIHIKSYSALTKMKRIEWNNRGISTVHA' A
#
# COMPACT_ATOMS: atom_id res chain seq x y z
N MET A 1 -12.09 -38.25 -21.75
CA MET A 1 -12.90 -37.27 -21.00
C MET A 1 -11.98 -36.34 -20.20
N ASP A 2 -10.92 -36.89 -19.59
CA ASP A 2 -9.91 -36.16 -18.82
C ASP A 2 -9.14 -35.06 -19.56
N ILE A 3 -8.67 -35.29 -20.79
CA ILE A 3 -7.86 -34.29 -21.53
C ILE A 3 -8.63 -32.97 -21.73
N LYS A 4 -9.92 -33.05 -22.06
CA LYS A 4 -10.77 -31.85 -22.21
C LYS A 4 -11.01 -31.15 -20.87
N SER A 5 -11.11 -31.92 -19.78
CA SER A 5 -11.23 -31.36 -18.43
C SER A 5 -10.00 -30.55 -18.04
N TYR A 6 -8.80 -31.08 -18.29
CA TYR A 6 -7.55 -30.36 -18.04
C TYR A 6 -7.39 -29.13 -18.93
N GLN A 7 -7.78 -29.20 -20.20
CA GLN A 7 -7.77 -28.05 -21.10
C GLN A 7 -8.70 -26.93 -20.61
N ASN A 8 -9.93 -27.26 -20.23
CA ASN A 8 -10.88 -26.28 -19.70
C ASN A 8 -10.36 -25.63 -18.40
N GLN A 9 -9.78 -26.41 -17.49
CA GLN A 9 -9.18 -25.88 -16.26
C GLN A 9 -8.01 -24.93 -16.54
N ALA A 10 -7.18 -25.26 -17.53
CA ALA A 10 -6.07 -24.40 -17.94
C ALA A 10 -6.56 -23.09 -18.58
N GLU A 11 -7.62 -23.15 -19.40
CA GLU A 11 -8.24 -21.96 -20.00
C GLU A 11 -8.85 -21.04 -18.93
N ASP A 12 -9.57 -21.59 -17.95
CA ASP A 12 -10.14 -20.81 -16.86
C ASP A 12 -9.03 -20.12 -16.03
N LEU A 13 -7.96 -20.85 -15.69
CA LEU A 13 -6.81 -20.27 -14.98
C LEU A 13 -6.12 -19.14 -15.76
N VAL A 14 -5.95 -19.30 -17.08
CA VAL A 14 -5.36 -18.26 -17.93
C VAL A 14 -6.28 -17.05 -18.03
N ARG A 15 -7.61 -17.25 -18.12
CA ARG A 15 -8.56 -16.13 -18.11
C ARG A 15 -8.53 -15.38 -16.78
N ASP A 16 -8.54 -16.08 -15.66
CA ASP A 16 -8.44 -15.44 -14.35
C ASP A 16 -7.13 -14.68 -14.18
N TYR A 17 -6.01 -15.25 -14.65
CA TYR A 17 -4.72 -14.58 -14.62
C TYR A 17 -4.69 -13.32 -15.50
N LEU A 18 -5.23 -13.38 -16.72
CA LEU A 18 -5.31 -12.22 -17.63
C LEU A 18 -6.24 -11.12 -17.10
N LEU A 19 -7.36 -11.50 -16.49
CA LEU A 19 -8.29 -10.56 -15.84
C LEU A 19 -7.66 -9.94 -14.58
N ALA A 20 -6.95 -10.75 -13.79
CA ALA A 20 -6.18 -10.26 -12.66
C ALA A 20 -5.09 -9.30 -13.12
N ASP A 21 -4.35 -9.61 -14.20
CA ASP A 21 -3.27 -8.78 -14.74
C ASP A 21 -3.74 -7.37 -15.10
N GLN A 22 -4.95 -7.22 -15.63
CA GLN A 22 -5.49 -5.90 -15.93
C GLN A 22 -5.93 -5.12 -14.69
N PHE A 23 -6.42 -5.79 -13.62
CA PHE A 23 -6.91 -5.13 -12.40
C PHE A 23 -5.83 -4.95 -11.32
N LEU A 24 -4.81 -5.81 -11.31
CA LEU A 24 -3.66 -5.81 -10.42
C LEU A 24 -2.91 -4.46 -10.38
N PRO A 25 -2.56 -3.81 -11.51
CA PRO A 25 -1.83 -2.54 -11.46
C PRO A 25 -2.70 -1.42 -10.89
N TYR A 26 -3.98 -1.36 -11.24
CA TYR A 26 -4.88 -0.32 -10.72
C TYR A 26 -5.12 -0.48 -9.22
N THR A 27 -5.40 -1.70 -8.76
CA THR A 27 -5.55 -1.98 -7.33
C THR A 27 -4.26 -1.78 -6.55
N SER A 28 -3.12 -2.14 -7.12
CA SER A 28 -1.80 -1.91 -6.52
C SER A 28 -1.50 -0.42 -6.34
N VAL A 29 -1.82 0.42 -7.33
CA VAL A 29 -1.66 1.88 -7.21
C VAL A 29 -2.57 2.44 -6.11
N LEU A 30 -3.85 2.06 -6.09
CA LEU A 30 -4.79 2.50 -5.06
C LEU A 30 -4.37 2.02 -3.66
N ALA A 31 -3.96 0.77 -3.54
CA ALA A 31 -3.44 0.20 -2.29
C ALA A 31 -2.18 0.93 -1.83
N GLY A 32 -1.25 1.25 -2.74
CA GLY A 32 -0.06 2.02 -2.43
C GLY A 32 -0.37 3.42 -1.90
N ILE A 33 -1.29 4.14 -2.54
CA ILE A 33 -1.74 5.47 -2.07
C ILE A 33 -2.35 5.36 -0.67
N PHE A 34 -3.21 4.36 -0.46
CA PHE A 34 -3.87 4.14 0.83
C PHE A 34 -2.85 3.81 1.93
N LEU A 35 -1.90 2.91 1.66
CA LEU A 35 -0.84 2.55 2.60
C LEU A 35 0.03 3.76 2.95
N CYS A 36 0.43 4.57 1.96
CA CYS A 36 1.19 5.79 2.21
C CYS A 36 0.43 6.76 3.14
N LYS A 37 -0.87 6.97 2.90
CA LYS A 37 -1.73 7.82 3.75
C LYS A 37 -1.83 7.23 5.18
N MET A 38 -2.06 5.93 5.30
CA MET A 38 -2.16 5.24 6.57
C MET A 38 -0.87 5.36 7.38
N VAL A 39 0.30 5.14 6.75
CA VAL A 39 1.62 5.28 7.41
C VAL A 39 1.86 6.72 7.86
N TYR A 40 1.48 7.70 7.04
CA TYR A 40 1.58 9.12 7.44
C TYR A 40 0.77 9.41 8.70
N ASP A 41 -0.49 9.00 8.73
CA ASP A 41 -1.40 9.26 9.85
C ASP A 41 -0.96 8.51 11.13
N LEU A 42 -0.48 7.27 10.98
CA LEU A 42 0.10 6.51 12.09
C LEU A 42 1.39 7.15 12.63
N THR A 43 2.25 7.66 11.74
CA THR A 43 3.46 8.38 12.14
C THR A 43 3.11 9.63 12.93
N GLU A 44 2.12 10.41 12.46
CA GLU A 44 1.63 11.59 13.16
C GLU A 44 1.04 11.25 14.53
N LEU A 45 0.17 10.24 14.60
CA LEU A 45 -0.46 9.79 15.85
C LEU A 45 0.60 9.31 16.86
N PHE A 46 1.49 8.41 16.44
CA PHE A 46 2.54 7.87 17.29
C PHE A 46 3.48 8.98 17.78
N SER A 47 3.91 9.87 16.87
CA SER A 47 4.79 10.99 17.23
C SER A 47 4.11 11.95 18.21
N SER A 48 2.82 12.22 18.03
CA SER A 48 2.04 13.07 18.95
C SER A 48 1.96 12.50 20.37
N ILE A 49 1.81 11.18 20.51
CA ILE A 49 1.66 10.51 21.81
C ILE A 49 3.01 10.32 22.49
N HIS A 50 4.04 9.90 21.75
CA HIS A 50 5.29 9.42 22.33
C HIS A 50 6.45 10.41 22.26
N ILE A 51 6.40 11.39 21.35
CA ILE A 51 7.53 12.31 21.10
C ILE A 51 7.13 13.71 21.54
N LYS A 52 7.49 14.07 22.78
CA LYS A 52 7.17 15.38 23.36
C LYS A 52 7.65 16.56 22.50
N SER A 53 8.78 16.41 21.81
CA SER A 53 9.32 17.44 20.91
C SER A 53 8.47 17.66 19.66
N TYR A 54 7.73 16.64 19.19
CA TYR A 54 6.93 16.70 17.96
C TYR A 54 5.83 17.76 18.04
N SER A 55 5.18 17.92 19.19
CA SER A 55 4.15 18.95 19.39
C SER A 55 4.70 20.38 19.33
N ALA A 56 5.99 20.56 19.66
CA ALA A 56 6.68 21.85 19.59
C ALA A 56 7.19 22.20 18.18
N LEU A 57 7.18 21.26 17.23
CA LEU A 57 7.61 21.54 15.86
C LEU A 57 6.63 22.47 15.14
N THR A 58 7.16 23.30 14.25
CA THR A 58 6.33 24.08 13.32
C THR A 58 5.59 23.14 12.36
N LYS A 59 4.50 23.63 11.74
CA LYS A 59 3.72 22.85 10.78
C LYS A 59 4.59 22.25 9.66
N MET A 60 5.52 23.04 9.11
CA MET A 60 6.41 22.59 8.03
C MET A 60 7.33 21.46 8.50
N LYS A 61 7.89 21.57 9.72
CA LYS A 61 8.75 20.52 10.28
C LYS A 61 7.99 19.25 10.65
N ARG A 62 6.72 19.35 11.07
CA ARG A 62 5.87 18.16 11.26
C ARG A 62 5.57 17.44 9.95
N ILE A 63 5.31 18.18 8.87
CA ILE A 63 5.15 17.58 7.53
C ILE A 63 6.43 16.86 7.10
N GLU A 64 7.59 17.51 7.24
CA GLU A 64 8.89 16.89 6.95
C GLU A 64 9.11 15.63 7.79
N TRP A 65 8.82 15.69 9.09
CA TRP A 65 8.93 14.58 10.02
C TRP A 65 8.06 13.39 9.60
N ASN A 66 6.79 13.63 9.29
CA ASN A 66 5.86 12.57 8.91
C ASN A 66 6.22 11.94 7.55
N ASN A 67 6.70 12.75 6.60
CA ASN A 67 7.22 12.25 5.33
C ASN A 67 8.44 11.33 5.51
N ARG A 68 9.34 11.65 6.46
CA ARG A 68 10.47 10.77 6.82
C ARG A 68 9.99 9.46 7.46
N GLY A 69 8.87 9.48 8.18
CA GLY A 69 8.23 8.27 8.70
C GLY A 69 7.83 7.31 7.57
N ILE A 70 7.21 7.83 6.50
CA ILE A 70 6.92 7.02 5.30
C ILE A 70 8.20 6.44 4.71
N SER A 71 9.25 7.26 4.52
CA SER A 71 10.53 6.78 3.99
C SER A 71 11.16 5.69 4.85
N THR A 72 10.95 5.71 6.17
CA THR A 72 11.48 4.69 7.10
C THR A 72 10.74 3.36 6.96
N VAL A 73 9.43 3.38 6.71
CA VAL A 73 8.63 2.15 6.47
C VAL A 73 8.92 1.57 5.08
N HIS A 74 9.28 2.42 4.12
CA HIS A 74 9.61 2.00 2.76
C HIS A 74 11.01 1.40 2.61
N ALA A 75 11.99 1.87 3.38
CA ALA A 75 13.40 1.48 3.32
C ALA A 75 13.65 0.07 3.91
#